data_AF-A0A662WR81-F1
#
_entry.id   AF-A0A662WR81-F1
#
_cell.length_a   1.000
_cell.length_b   1.000
_cell.length_c   1.000
_cell.angle_alpha   90.00
_cell.angle_beta   90.00
_cell.angle_gamma   90.00
#
_symmetry.space_group_name_H-M   'P 1'
#
loop_
_entity.id
_entity.type
_entity.pdbx_description
1 polymer ?
#
loop_
_entity_poly.entity_id
_entity_poly.type
_entity_poly.pdbx_seq_one_letter_code
_entity_poly.pdbx_strand_id
1 'polypeptide(L)'
;MAGVKLHVTTSEEQTRQAIAVHLAQFMEAKGGGLVQFCLSVLLTKGVNSIKREMDQVGGDAGGQLIGAHGYCTQELVNLLLCGHACSNVFNGQQQLEGGSEQGSGAITLHGIPTQSVVGFLSLFEAYQYLVVGSHLKQPRFNVWVVCSESHYSVLFVADPHALEDRAVESRPRLELLYFDGLANQDEEIRLSLSTFALEQETATANHEDLVPPLNLVIRTKWPRATVDWNGVEPLL
;
A
#
# COMPACT_ATOMS: atom_id res chain seq x y z
N MET A 1 -14.45 -17.09 -22.30
CA MET A 1 -14.65 -16.66 -20.89
C MET A 1 -16.13 -16.76 -20.56
N ALA A 2 -16.54 -17.87 -19.95
CA ALA A 2 -17.90 -18.03 -19.46
C ALA A 2 -18.07 -17.26 -18.13
N GLY A 3 -18.91 -16.22 -18.17
CA GLY A 3 -19.84 -15.90 -17.09
C GLY A 3 -19.34 -15.18 -15.84
N VAL A 4 -18.71 -14.00 -15.95
CA VAL A 4 -18.77 -13.05 -14.81
C VAL A 4 -20.19 -12.51 -14.74
N LYS A 5 -20.92 -12.85 -13.68
CA LYS A 5 -22.27 -12.33 -13.44
C LYS A 5 -22.16 -11.04 -12.64
N LEU A 6 -22.38 -9.91 -13.31
CA LEU A 6 -22.41 -8.60 -12.65
C LEU A 6 -23.74 -8.42 -11.91
N HIS A 7 -23.66 -8.14 -10.61
CA HIS A 7 -24.79 -7.73 -9.80
C HIS A 7 -24.64 -6.23 -9.50
N VAL A 8 -25.54 -5.41 -10.05
CA VAL A 8 -25.54 -3.96 -9.82
C VAL A 8 -26.62 -3.61 -8.81
N THR A 9 -26.24 -2.91 -7.75
CA THR A 9 -27.13 -2.39 -6.71
C THR A 9 -26.86 -0.90 -6.53
N THR A 10 -27.89 -0.11 -6.24
CA THR A 10 -27.78 1.36 -6.16
C THR A 10 -28.05 1.91 -4.76
N SER A 11 -28.41 1.05 -3.80
CA SER A 11 -28.58 1.42 -2.39
C SER A 11 -27.92 0.40 -1.46
N GLU A 12 -27.62 0.84 -0.23
CA GLU A 12 -27.07 -0.05 0.80
C GLU A 12 -28.02 -1.23 1.10
N GLU A 13 -29.33 -0.97 1.17
CA GLU A 13 -30.34 -2.00 1.39
C GLU A 13 -30.35 -3.05 0.28
N GLN A 14 -30.33 -2.62 -0.99
CA GLN A 14 -30.25 -3.55 -2.13
C GLN A 14 -28.96 -4.37 -2.10
N THR A 15 -27.83 -3.73 -1.78
CA THR A 15 -26.54 -4.40 -1.66
C THR A 15 -26.57 -5.46 -0.55
N ARG A 16 -27.12 -5.13 0.62
CA ARG A 16 -27.27 -6.09 1.74
C ARG A 16 -28.15 -7.27 1.33
N GLN A 17 -29.26 -7.02 0.63
CA GLN A 17 -30.14 -8.08 0.16
C GLN A 17 -29.45 -8.98 -0.87
N ALA A 18 -28.72 -8.40 -1.82
CA ALA A 18 -27.95 -9.15 -2.81
C ALA A 18 -26.87 -10.03 -2.14
N ILE A 19 -26.14 -9.48 -1.17
CA ILE A 19 -25.14 -10.23 -0.40
C ILE A 19 -25.80 -11.39 0.37
N ALA A 20 -26.94 -11.15 1.03
CA ALA A 20 -27.65 -12.17 1.80
C ALA A 20 -28.09 -13.35 0.93
N VAL A 21 -28.60 -13.09 -0.28
CA VAL A 21 -28.99 -14.12 -1.25
C VAL A 21 -27.79 -14.96 -1.71
N HIS A 22 -26.62 -14.36 -1.84
CA HIS A 22 -25.41 -15.01 -2.36
C HIS A 22 -24.42 -15.44 -1.26
N LEU A 23 -24.77 -15.24 0.02
CA LEU A 23 -23.83 -15.45 1.13
C LEU A 23 -23.32 -16.89 1.18
N ALA A 24 -24.20 -17.88 1.03
CA ALA A 24 -23.83 -19.29 1.04
C ALA A 24 -22.77 -19.62 -0.03
N GLN A 25 -22.95 -19.10 -1.25
CA GLN A 25 -21.99 -19.28 -2.35
C GLN A 25 -20.65 -18.62 -2.03
N PHE A 26 -20.67 -17.42 -1.44
CA PHE A 26 -19.45 -16.74 -1.05
C PHE A 26 -18.68 -17.47 0.07
N MET A 27 -19.39 -18.19 0.95
CA MET A 27 -18.80 -18.94 2.07
C MET A 27 -18.28 -20.34 1.69
N GLU A 28 -18.46 -20.79 0.46
CA GLU A 28 -17.89 -22.06 0.00
C GLU A 28 -16.35 -22.04 0.11
N ALA A 29 -15.72 -23.21 0.29
CA ALA A 29 -14.26 -23.31 0.47
C ALA A 29 -13.44 -22.73 -0.69
N LYS A 30 -14.02 -22.66 -1.90
CA LYS A 30 -13.45 -22.01 -3.09
C LYS A 30 -14.30 -20.82 -3.56
N GLY A 31 -15.12 -20.29 -2.66
CA GLY A 31 -16.02 -19.16 -2.87
C GLY A 31 -15.30 -17.82 -2.84
N GLY A 32 -16.09 -16.75 -2.84
CA GLY A 32 -15.61 -15.36 -2.84
C GLY A 32 -15.15 -14.84 -1.48
N GLY A 33 -14.30 -15.57 -0.75
CA GLY A 33 -13.88 -15.20 0.61
C GLY A 33 -13.24 -13.80 0.69
N LEU A 34 -12.44 -13.42 -0.32
CA LEU A 34 -11.88 -12.05 -0.41
C LEU A 34 -12.96 -10.99 -0.59
N VAL A 35 -14.00 -11.28 -1.38
CA VAL A 35 -15.14 -10.36 -1.56
C VAL A 35 -15.88 -10.19 -0.24
N GLN A 36 -16.09 -11.27 0.51
CA GLN A 36 -16.71 -11.19 1.84
C GLN A 36 -15.88 -10.37 2.81
N PHE A 37 -14.56 -10.57 2.82
CA PHE A 37 -13.66 -9.81 3.66
C PHE A 37 -13.74 -8.32 3.33
N CYS A 38 -13.64 -7.93 2.06
CA CYS A 38 -13.81 -6.54 1.64
C CYS A 38 -15.16 -5.97 2.09
N LEU A 39 -16.27 -6.69 1.83
CA LEU A 39 -17.59 -6.26 2.27
C LEU A 39 -17.68 -6.10 3.80
N SER A 40 -17.07 -7.00 4.57
CA SER A 40 -17.05 -6.90 6.03
C SER A 40 -16.33 -5.63 6.52
N VAL A 41 -15.22 -5.27 5.86
CA VAL A 41 -14.48 -4.03 6.14
C VAL A 41 -15.32 -2.80 5.82
N LEU A 42 -15.96 -2.79 4.64
CA LEU A 42 -16.81 -1.68 4.22
C LEU A 42 -18.00 -1.46 5.16
N LEU A 43 -18.65 -2.54 5.58
CA LEU A 43 -19.78 -2.48 6.50
C LEU A 43 -19.35 -2.07 7.91
N THR A 44 -18.17 -2.51 8.36
CA THR A 44 -17.61 -2.13 9.68
C THR A 44 -17.24 -0.66 9.74
N LYS A 45 -16.62 -0.12 8.68
CA LYS A 45 -16.25 1.29 8.59
C LYS A 45 -17.46 2.20 8.33
N GLY A 46 -18.41 1.72 7.53
CA GLY A 46 -19.59 2.46 7.09
C GLY A 46 -19.34 3.33 5.86
N VAL A 47 -20.21 3.20 4.86
CA VAL A 47 -20.10 3.86 3.53
C VAL A 47 -19.98 5.38 3.64
N ASN A 48 -20.75 6.00 4.53
CA ASN A 48 -20.70 7.46 4.73
C ASN A 48 -19.38 7.92 5.36
N SER A 49 -18.74 7.09 6.18
CA SER A 49 -17.42 7.43 6.71
C SER A 49 -16.37 7.34 5.60
N ILE A 50 -16.41 6.27 4.81
CA ILE A 50 -15.52 6.05 3.68
C ILE A 50 -15.59 7.23 2.73
N LYS A 51 -16.79 7.58 2.24
CA LYS A 51 -16.99 8.70 1.31
C LYS A 51 -16.44 10.03 1.82
N ARG A 52 -16.50 10.30 3.13
CA ARG A 52 -15.97 11.54 3.72
C ARG A 52 -14.45 11.58 3.80
N GLU A 53 -13.79 10.41 3.86
CA GLU A 53 -12.33 10.32 3.93
C GLU A 53 -11.67 10.37 2.54
N MET A 54 -12.43 10.04 1.50
CA MET A 54 -11.98 10.08 0.11
C MET A 54 -11.94 11.51 -0.43
N ASP A 55 -10.99 11.77 -1.33
CA ASP A 55 -10.97 13.00 -2.09
C ASP A 55 -12.16 13.06 -3.06
N GLN A 56 -12.84 14.21 -3.09
CA GLN A 56 -14.00 14.45 -3.95
C GLN A 56 -13.59 14.99 -5.34
N VAL A 57 -12.31 14.89 -5.68
CA VAL A 57 -11.76 15.39 -6.94
C VAL A 57 -12.11 14.39 -8.03
N GLY A 58 -13.01 14.75 -8.94
CA GLY A 58 -13.40 13.91 -10.09
C GLY A 58 -14.90 13.67 -10.31
N GLY A 59 -15.79 14.32 -9.55
CA GLY A 59 -17.24 14.19 -9.74
C GLY A 59 -17.71 12.72 -9.67
N ASP A 60 -18.51 12.28 -10.64
CA ASP A 60 -19.07 10.92 -10.69
C ASP A 60 -18.02 9.79 -10.91
N ALA A 61 -16.77 10.14 -11.24
CA ALA A 61 -15.67 9.19 -11.38
C ALA A 61 -14.81 9.04 -10.11
N GLY A 62 -14.97 9.93 -9.13
CA GLY A 62 -14.30 9.87 -7.83
C GLY A 62 -14.99 8.92 -6.86
N GLY A 63 -14.26 8.45 -5.83
CA GLY A 63 -14.84 7.68 -4.73
C GLY A 63 -15.14 6.19 -5.04
N GLN A 64 -14.50 5.63 -6.07
CA GLN A 64 -14.53 4.20 -6.34
C GLN A 64 -13.47 3.49 -5.48
N LEU A 65 -13.79 2.28 -5.00
CA LEU A 65 -12.85 1.44 -4.25
C LEU A 65 -12.13 0.42 -5.14
N ILE A 66 -12.73 0.14 -6.29
CA ILE A 66 -12.18 -0.72 -7.34
C ILE A 66 -12.11 0.13 -8.59
N GLY A 67 -10.90 0.31 -9.12
CA GLY A 67 -10.63 1.11 -10.30
C GLY A 67 -10.65 0.27 -11.58
N ALA A 68 -9.98 0.80 -12.61
CA ALA A 68 -9.85 0.13 -13.90
C ALA A 68 -9.22 -1.28 -13.75
N HIS A 69 -9.64 -2.20 -14.62
CA HIS A 69 -9.16 -3.59 -14.65
C HIS A 69 -9.35 -4.40 -13.36
N GLY A 70 -10.17 -3.91 -12.41
CA GLY A 70 -10.44 -4.61 -11.16
C GLY A 70 -9.39 -4.41 -10.07
N TYR A 71 -8.46 -3.46 -10.25
CA TYR A 71 -7.48 -3.13 -9.22
C TYR A 71 -8.12 -2.36 -8.06
N CYS A 72 -7.62 -2.60 -6.85
CA CYS A 72 -7.96 -1.77 -5.70
C CYS A 72 -7.47 -0.34 -5.95
N THR A 73 -8.30 0.66 -5.65
CA THR A 73 -7.83 2.03 -5.58
C THR A 73 -7.04 2.27 -4.28
N GLN A 74 -6.33 3.39 -4.20
CA GLN A 74 -5.54 3.72 -3.01
C GLN A 74 -6.41 3.85 -1.76
N GLU A 75 -7.66 4.29 -1.90
CA GLU A 75 -8.64 4.38 -0.82
C GLU A 75 -8.94 3.01 -0.20
N LEU A 76 -9.13 1.98 -1.03
CA LEU A 76 -9.36 0.62 -0.53
C LEU A 76 -8.10 0.06 0.12
N VAL A 77 -6.93 0.30 -0.49
CA VAL A 77 -5.64 -0.11 0.06
C VAL A 77 -5.41 0.52 1.43
N ASN A 78 -5.58 1.83 1.56
CA ASN A 78 -5.42 2.54 2.83
C ASN A 78 -6.47 2.12 3.86
N LEU A 79 -7.71 1.86 3.44
CA LEU A 79 -8.74 1.34 4.34
C LEU A 79 -8.33 -0.01 4.94
N LEU A 80 -7.73 -0.90 4.15
CA LEU A 80 -7.22 -2.19 4.62
C LEU A 80 -5.96 -2.05 5.49
N LEU A 81 -5.07 -1.12 5.16
CA LEU A 81 -3.80 -0.92 5.86
C LEU A 81 -3.94 -0.22 7.21
N CYS A 82 -4.72 0.86 7.28
CA CYS A 82 -4.78 1.74 8.44
C CYS A 82 -6.20 2.10 8.88
N GLY A 83 -7.23 1.52 8.25
CA GLY A 83 -8.62 1.77 8.63
C GLY A 83 -9.16 3.12 8.15
N HIS A 84 -8.45 3.84 7.29
CA HIS A 84 -8.85 5.13 6.73
C HIS A 84 -8.87 5.08 5.20
N ALA A 85 -10.00 5.43 4.58
CA ALA A 85 -10.17 5.40 3.13
C ALA A 85 -9.65 6.68 2.46
N CYS A 86 -8.50 7.18 2.90
CA CYS A 86 -7.86 8.37 2.35
C CYS A 86 -7.29 8.08 0.96
N SER A 87 -7.40 9.04 0.04
CA SER A 87 -6.94 8.88 -1.34
C SER A 87 -5.42 8.92 -1.50
N ASN A 88 -4.70 9.46 -0.51
CA ASN A 88 -3.27 9.71 -0.59
C ASN A 88 -2.49 9.04 0.54
N VAL A 89 -1.17 8.93 0.33
CA VAL A 89 -0.22 8.27 1.25
C VAL A 89 0.73 9.25 1.97
N PHE A 90 0.56 10.57 1.77
CA PHE A 90 1.26 11.59 2.55
C PHE A 90 0.64 11.76 3.95
N ASN A 91 1.25 12.56 4.82
CA ASN A 91 0.74 12.82 6.17
C ASN A 91 -0.38 13.87 6.19
N GLY A 92 -1.44 13.59 6.94
CA GLY A 92 -2.50 14.55 7.25
C GLY A 92 -3.27 15.01 6.01
N GLN A 93 -3.72 16.25 6.02
CA GLN A 93 -4.40 16.87 4.88
C GLN A 93 -3.49 17.90 4.21
N GLN A 94 -3.63 18.05 2.89
CA GLN A 94 -3.00 19.12 2.13
C GLN A 94 -4.09 19.98 1.49
N GLN A 95 -3.94 21.31 1.56
CA GLN A 95 -4.82 22.24 0.86
C GLN A 95 -4.14 22.67 -0.44
N LEU A 96 -4.81 22.45 -1.56
CA LEU A 96 -4.43 22.99 -2.85
C LEU A 96 -5.17 24.31 -3.06
N GLU A 97 -4.40 25.39 -3.18
CA GLU A 97 -4.92 26.70 -3.56
C GLU A 97 -5.07 26.76 -5.08
N GLY A 98 -6.31 26.80 -5.57
CA GLY A 98 -6.64 27.21 -6.94
C GLY A 98 -7.17 26.12 -7.86
N GLY A 99 -8.38 26.37 -8.41
CA GLY A 99 -8.99 25.53 -9.44
C GLY A 99 -10.32 26.00 -10.05
N SER A 100 -10.62 27.31 -10.13
CA SER A 100 -11.40 27.93 -11.23
C SER A 100 -11.65 29.42 -10.97
N GLU A 101 -11.64 30.23 -12.03
CA GLU A 101 -12.02 31.66 -12.06
C GLU A 101 -13.52 31.90 -11.76
N GLN A 102 -14.27 30.92 -11.23
CA GLN A 102 -15.69 31.04 -10.91
C GLN A 102 -16.11 30.39 -9.58
N GLY A 103 -15.17 30.07 -8.67
CA GLY A 103 -15.55 29.56 -7.35
C GLY A 103 -14.34 29.35 -6.43
N SER A 104 -14.15 30.24 -5.47
CA SER A 104 -13.12 30.20 -4.45
C SER A 104 -13.34 29.07 -3.44
N GLY A 105 -12.94 27.84 -3.76
CA GLY A 105 -12.88 26.73 -2.81
C GLY A 105 -11.49 26.11 -2.82
N ALA A 106 -10.80 26.12 -1.67
CA ALA A 106 -9.59 25.32 -1.51
C ALA A 106 -9.94 23.83 -1.63
N ILE A 107 -9.21 23.08 -2.47
CA ILE A 107 -9.37 21.64 -2.58
C ILE A 107 -8.57 21.01 -1.45
N THR A 108 -9.22 20.23 -0.59
CA THR A 108 -8.54 19.47 0.46
C THR A 108 -8.27 18.06 -0.03
N LEU A 109 -7.00 17.68 -0.06
CA LEU A 109 -6.54 16.32 -0.31
C LEU A 109 -6.31 15.60 1.02
N HIS A 110 -6.82 14.37 1.13
CA HIS A 110 -6.76 13.55 2.33
C HIS A 110 -5.63 12.53 2.22
N GLY A 111 -4.63 12.70 3.07
CA GLY A 111 -3.60 11.71 3.36
C GLY A 111 -3.85 11.00 4.68
N ILE A 112 -2.87 10.25 5.15
CA ILE A 112 -2.97 9.39 6.33
C ILE A 112 -2.98 10.25 7.60
N PRO A 113 -4.02 10.15 8.45
CA PRO A 113 -4.20 11.09 9.55
C PRO A 113 -3.23 10.87 10.73
N THR A 114 -2.84 9.61 10.98
CA THR A 114 -2.03 9.24 12.15
C THR A 114 -1.06 8.11 11.80
N GLN A 115 -0.07 7.90 12.66
CA GLN A 115 0.89 6.79 12.52
C GLN A 115 0.16 5.44 12.44
N SER A 116 0.41 4.69 11.36
CA SER A 116 -0.22 3.40 11.10
C SER A 116 0.42 2.27 11.91
N VAL A 117 -0.34 1.18 12.11
CA VAL A 117 0.15 -0.04 12.77
C VAL A 117 1.13 -0.79 11.87
N VAL A 118 0.80 -0.90 10.58
CA VAL A 118 1.62 -1.48 9.51
C VAL A 118 1.97 -0.38 8.52
N GLY A 119 3.17 -0.44 7.98
CA GLY A 119 3.70 0.56 7.06
C GLY A 119 3.34 0.29 5.61
N PHE A 120 3.65 1.28 4.79
CA PHE A 120 3.52 1.18 3.34
C PHE A 120 4.73 1.83 2.69
N LEU A 121 5.24 1.20 1.64
CA LEU A 121 6.29 1.74 0.78
C LEU A 121 5.88 1.51 -0.67
N SER A 122 6.29 2.39 -1.57
CA SER A 122 5.85 2.33 -2.97
C SER A 122 6.99 2.62 -3.93
N LEU A 123 7.09 1.83 -4.99
CA LEU A 123 8.00 2.09 -6.11
C LEU A 123 7.69 3.42 -6.80
N PHE A 124 6.42 3.82 -6.82
CA PHE A 124 6.01 5.12 -7.38
C PHE A 124 6.62 6.31 -6.63
N GLU A 125 7.05 6.14 -5.38
CA GLU A 125 7.83 7.16 -4.68
C GLU A 125 9.27 7.24 -5.22
N ALA A 126 9.90 6.11 -5.52
CA ALA A 126 11.23 6.10 -6.13
C ALA A 126 11.21 6.76 -7.52
N TYR A 127 10.10 6.63 -8.24
CA TYR A 127 9.86 7.31 -9.51
C TYR A 127 9.33 8.75 -9.36
N GLN A 128 9.23 9.27 -8.13
CA GLN A 128 8.83 10.64 -7.83
C GLN A 128 7.38 10.99 -8.25
N TYR A 129 6.51 9.99 -8.43
CA TYR A 129 5.08 10.20 -8.73
C TYR A 129 4.27 10.55 -7.48
N LEU A 130 4.71 10.10 -6.31
CA LEU A 130 4.07 10.38 -5.03
C LEU A 130 5.11 10.49 -3.92
N VAL A 131 4.69 10.97 -2.75
CA VAL A 131 5.53 11.00 -1.53
C VAL A 131 4.81 10.23 -0.44
N VAL A 132 5.45 9.18 0.08
CA VAL A 132 4.90 8.41 1.20
C VAL A 132 5.29 9.11 2.50
N GLY A 133 4.29 9.43 3.31
CA GLY A 133 4.46 10.16 4.56
C GLY A 133 5.05 9.30 5.69
N SER A 134 5.57 9.96 6.72
CA SER A 134 6.12 9.27 7.91
C SER A 134 5.09 8.44 8.67
N HIS A 135 3.79 8.75 8.56
CA HIS A 135 2.73 7.93 9.15
C HIS A 135 2.68 6.50 8.59
N LEU A 136 3.20 6.28 7.38
CA LEU A 136 3.33 4.97 6.74
C LEU A 136 4.77 4.47 6.68
N LYS A 137 5.76 5.36 6.52
CA LYS A 137 7.17 4.96 6.53
C LYS A 137 7.65 4.53 7.90
N GLN A 138 7.08 5.09 8.97
CA GLN A 138 7.46 4.82 10.36
C GLN A 138 6.26 4.16 11.08
N PRO A 139 5.87 2.93 10.74
CA PRO A 139 4.75 2.27 11.40
C PRO A 139 5.05 1.92 12.85
N ARG A 140 4.01 1.51 13.60
CA ARG A 140 4.19 0.99 14.97
C ARG A 140 4.97 -0.31 14.98
N PHE A 141 4.67 -1.22 14.06
CA PHE A 141 5.45 -2.43 13.83
C PHE A 141 6.22 -2.27 12.52
N ASN A 142 7.52 -2.54 12.56
CA ASN A 142 8.48 -2.51 11.45
C ASN A 142 8.20 -3.62 10.41
N VAL A 143 6.99 -3.56 9.85
CA VAL A 143 6.40 -4.38 8.82
C VAL A 143 5.81 -3.39 7.82
N TRP A 144 6.13 -3.55 6.55
CA TRP A 144 5.69 -2.69 5.46
C TRP A 144 5.09 -3.54 4.35
N VAL A 145 3.92 -3.14 3.90
CA VAL A 145 3.42 -3.58 2.61
C VAL A 145 4.15 -2.77 1.53
N VAL A 146 4.72 -3.47 0.55
CA VAL A 146 5.45 -2.89 -0.57
C VAL A 146 4.55 -2.95 -1.80
N CYS A 147 4.29 -1.78 -2.40
CA CYS A 147 3.63 -1.67 -3.69
C CYS A 147 4.67 -1.49 -4.78
N SER A 148 4.84 -2.53 -5.60
CA SER A 148 5.74 -2.54 -6.75
C SER A 148 4.92 -2.73 -8.02
N GLU A 149 4.62 -1.61 -8.69
CA GLU A 149 3.72 -1.57 -9.86
C GLU A 149 2.32 -2.14 -9.57
N SER A 150 2.03 -3.35 -10.05
CA SER A 150 0.74 -4.03 -9.90
C SER A 150 0.73 -5.07 -8.79
N HIS A 151 1.87 -5.36 -8.18
CA HIS A 151 2.03 -6.39 -7.17
C HIS A 151 2.28 -5.82 -5.78
N TYR A 152 1.75 -6.52 -4.78
CA TYR A 152 1.94 -6.19 -3.37
C TYR A 152 2.69 -7.31 -2.68
N SER A 153 3.73 -6.96 -1.94
CA SER A 153 4.54 -7.88 -1.14
C SER A 153 4.73 -7.31 0.28
N VAL A 154 5.41 -8.06 1.15
CA VAL A 154 5.66 -7.66 2.54
C VAL A 154 7.15 -7.66 2.82
N LEU A 155 7.60 -6.60 3.48
CA LEU A 155 8.96 -6.40 3.97
C LEU A 155 8.92 -6.14 5.46
N PHE A 156 9.75 -6.80 6.27
CA PHE A 156 9.72 -6.63 7.73
C PHE A 156 11.08 -6.85 8.37
N VAL A 157 11.28 -6.28 9.56
CA VAL A 157 12.52 -6.48 10.32
C VAL A 157 12.63 -7.93 10.79
N ALA A 158 13.78 -8.55 10.52
CA ALA A 158 14.02 -9.96 10.80
C ALA A 158 14.08 -10.28 12.30
N ASP A 159 14.52 -9.33 13.13
CA ASP A 159 14.57 -9.47 14.59
C ASP A 159 13.18 -9.20 15.19
N PRO A 160 12.48 -10.23 15.76
CA PRO A 160 11.16 -10.06 16.34
C PRO A 160 11.13 -9.06 17.51
N HIS A 161 12.24 -8.91 18.22
CA HIS A 161 12.36 -7.96 19.34
C HIS A 161 12.52 -6.52 18.88
N ALA A 162 12.87 -6.31 17.61
CA ALA A 162 13.02 -4.99 17.00
C ALA A 162 11.77 -4.57 16.19
N LEU A 163 10.68 -5.33 16.22
CA LEU A 163 9.46 -4.97 15.48
C LEU A 163 8.86 -3.64 15.94
N GLU A 164 8.87 -3.32 17.24
CA GLU A 164 8.42 -2.02 17.75
C GLU A 164 9.58 -1.04 18.01
N ASP A 165 10.82 -1.42 17.67
CA ASP A 165 11.98 -0.57 17.90
C ASP A 165 12.06 0.56 16.87
N ARG A 166 11.81 1.79 17.35
CA ARG A 166 11.92 3.00 16.55
C ARG A 166 13.37 3.33 16.16
N ALA A 167 14.36 2.81 16.89
CA ALA A 167 15.76 3.04 16.58
C ALA A 167 16.22 2.29 15.32
N VAL A 168 15.42 1.36 14.77
CA VAL A 168 15.68 0.70 13.48
C VAL A 168 16.01 1.70 12.36
N GLU A 169 15.46 2.91 12.41
CA GLU A 169 15.73 3.95 11.41
C GLU A 169 17.17 4.46 11.41
N SER A 170 17.82 4.46 12.57
CA SER A 170 19.18 4.98 12.74
C SER A 170 20.23 3.87 12.89
N ARG A 171 19.83 2.59 12.84
CA ARG A 171 20.77 1.47 12.88
C ARG A 171 21.61 1.45 11.60
N PRO A 172 22.94 1.31 11.70
CA PRO A 172 23.81 1.28 10.52
C PRO A 172 23.69 -0.01 9.70
N ARG A 173 23.22 -1.08 10.35
CA ARG A 173 22.94 -2.37 9.73
C ARG A 173 21.57 -2.86 10.15
N LEU A 174 20.84 -3.43 9.20
CA LEU A 174 19.51 -3.96 9.43
C LEU A 174 19.31 -5.25 8.64
N GLU A 175 18.70 -6.22 9.28
CA GLU A 175 18.29 -7.47 8.65
C GLU A 175 16.79 -7.40 8.38
N LEU A 176 16.41 -7.59 7.12
CA LEU A 176 15.01 -7.60 6.69
C LEU A 176 14.63 -8.97 6.12
N LEU A 177 13.36 -9.29 6.21
CA LEU A 177 12.73 -10.43 5.55
C LEU A 177 11.74 -9.90 4.52
N TYR A 178 11.75 -10.50 3.34
CA TYR A 178 10.91 -10.16 2.22
C TYR A 178 10.10 -11.38 1.76
N PHE A 179 8.80 -11.19 1.57
CA PHE A 179 7.89 -12.23 1.12
C PHE A 179 6.89 -11.68 0.10
N ASP A 180 6.85 -12.27 -1.10
CA ASP A 180 5.95 -11.88 -2.19
C ASP A 180 4.87 -12.91 -2.53
N GLY A 181 5.05 -14.17 -2.09
CA GLY A 181 4.12 -15.27 -2.33
C GLY A 181 3.95 -15.66 -3.81
N LEU A 182 4.71 -15.08 -4.73
CA LEU A 182 4.75 -15.44 -6.14
C LEU A 182 5.76 -16.57 -6.37
N ALA A 183 5.69 -17.18 -7.56
CA ALA A 183 6.58 -18.25 -7.99
C ALA A 183 6.70 -19.45 -7.01
N ASN A 184 5.69 -19.65 -6.15
CA ASN A 184 5.70 -20.61 -5.03
C ASN A 184 6.86 -20.35 -4.06
N GLN A 185 7.09 -19.09 -3.69
CA GLN A 185 7.99 -18.75 -2.61
C GLN A 185 7.49 -19.39 -1.31
N ASP A 186 8.19 -20.42 -0.84
CA ASP A 186 7.86 -21.13 0.40
C ASP A 186 8.50 -20.51 1.65
N GLU A 187 9.62 -19.79 1.50
CA GLU A 187 10.38 -19.16 2.59
C GLU A 187 10.69 -17.68 2.31
N GLU A 188 10.86 -16.89 3.37
CA GLU A 188 11.20 -15.48 3.24
C GLU A 188 12.62 -15.27 2.73
N ILE A 189 12.81 -14.28 1.87
CA ILE A 189 14.12 -13.86 1.40
C ILE A 189 14.73 -12.92 2.45
N ARG A 190 15.92 -13.28 2.93
CA ARG A 190 16.65 -12.46 3.90
C ARG A 190 17.53 -11.44 3.20
N LEU A 191 17.36 -10.17 3.56
CA LEU A 191 18.12 -9.05 3.04
C LEU A 191 18.96 -8.42 4.14
N SER A 192 20.23 -8.13 3.84
CA SER A 192 21.14 -7.41 4.73
C SER A 192 21.37 -6.00 4.21
N LEU A 193 20.97 -5.00 5.00
CA LEU A 193 21.03 -3.60 4.63
C LEU A 193 22.17 -2.90 5.37
N SER A 194 22.97 -2.12 4.63
CA SER A 194 23.84 -1.09 5.21
C SER A 194 23.23 0.28 4.94
N THR A 195 22.64 0.91 5.96
CA THR A 195 21.74 2.07 5.81
C THR A 195 22.46 3.40 5.55
N PHE A 196 23.77 3.47 5.83
CA PHE A 196 24.60 4.66 5.66
C PHE A 196 25.77 4.44 4.71
N ALA A 197 25.60 3.61 3.68
CA ALA A 197 26.66 3.35 2.71
C ALA A 197 27.22 4.65 2.13
N LEU A 198 28.54 4.69 1.91
CA LEU A 198 29.20 5.84 1.29
C LEU A 198 28.83 5.88 -0.19
N GLU A 199 28.74 7.08 -0.79
CA GLU A 199 28.34 7.24 -2.20
C GLU A 199 29.22 6.42 -3.18
N GLN A 200 30.48 6.18 -2.81
CA GLN A 200 31.42 5.34 -3.55
C GLN A 200 31.02 3.85 -3.60
N GLU A 201 30.33 3.34 -2.56
CA GLU A 201 29.86 1.94 -2.50
C GLU A 201 28.56 1.73 -3.29
N THR A 202 27.78 2.79 -3.52
CA THR A 202 26.59 2.75 -4.38
C THR A 202 26.90 2.90 -5.86
N ALA A 203 28.07 3.47 -6.21
CA ALA A 203 28.48 3.77 -7.58
C ALA A 203 29.29 2.63 -8.26
N THR A 204 29.56 1.53 -7.55
CA THR A 204 30.25 0.34 -8.10
C THR A 204 29.35 -0.59 -8.91
N ALA A 205 28.02 -0.36 -8.91
CA ALA A 205 27.12 -1.01 -9.86
C ALA A 205 27.34 -0.39 -11.25
N ASN A 206 27.63 -1.22 -12.26
CA ASN A 206 27.81 -0.73 -13.61
C ASN A 206 26.51 -0.05 -14.09
N HIS A 207 26.64 0.99 -14.92
CA HIS A 207 25.49 1.71 -15.49
C HIS A 207 24.53 0.84 -16.32
N GLU A 208 24.89 -0.41 -16.62
CA GLU A 208 24.11 -1.40 -17.36
C GLU A 208 23.35 -2.41 -16.47
N ASP A 209 23.66 -2.48 -15.17
CA ASP A 209 23.02 -3.44 -14.28
C ASP A 209 21.61 -2.93 -13.89
N LEU A 210 20.59 -3.72 -14.21
CA LEU A 210 19.22 -3.44 -13.79
C LEU A 210 19.14 -3.44 -12.27
N VAL A 211 18.76 -2.29 -11.68
CA VAL A 211 18.56 -2.19 -10.24
C VAL A 211 17.23 -2.84 -9.88
N PRO A 212 17.20 -3.84 -8.97
CA PRO A 212 15.97 -4.48 -8.54
C PRO A 212 14.95 -3.45 -8.02
N PRO A 213 13.67 -3.51 -8.43
CA PRO A 213 12.66 -2.55 -7.98
C PRO A 213 12.56 -2.44 -6.45
N LEU A 214 12.67 -3.56 -5.73
CA LEU A 214 12.67 -3.56 -4.26
C LEU A 214 13.82 -2.73 -3.67
N ASN A 215 15.00 -2.73 -4.29
CA ASN A 215 16.13 -1.91 -3.83
C ASN A 215 15.80 -0.41 -3.98
N LEU A 216 15.09 -0.02 -5.05
CA LEU A 216 14.63 1.35 -5.24
C LEU A 216 13.61 1.75 -4.16
N VAL A 217 12.66 0.86 -3.84
CA VAL A 217 11.69 1.09 -2.76
C VAL A 217 12.37 1.25 -1.40
N ILE A 218 13.30 0.35 -1.05
CA ILE A 218 14.04 0.40 0.22
C ILE A 218 14.75 1.75 0.37
N ARG A 219 15.31 2.28 -0.73
CA ARG A 219 15.99 3.58 -0.73
C ARG A 219 15.06 4.76 -0.51
N THR A 220 13.75 4.65 -0.72
CA THR A 220 12.84 5.75 -0.34
C THR A 220 12.68 5.89 1.18
N LYS A 221 12.94 4.81 1.94
CA LYS A 221 12.97 4.81 3.41
C LYS A 221 14.38 5.01 3.96
N TRP A 222 15.39 4.38 3.36
CA TRP A 222 16.81 4.53 3.73
C TRP A 222 17.61 5.01 2.50
N PRO A 223 17.70 6.33 2.26
CA PRO A 223 18.24 6.91 1.02
C PRO A 223 19.63 6.43 0.61
N ARG A 224 20.45 6.06 1.58
CA ARG A 224 21.84 5.62 1.37
C ARG A 224 22.01 4.11 1.56
N ALA A 225 20.93 3.34 1.51
CA ALA A 225 21.01 1.91 1.70
C ALA A 225 21.61 1.18 0.50
N THR A 226 22.55 0.29 0.80
CA THR A 226 22.88 -0.86 -0.05
C THR A 226 22.16 -2.09 0.48
N VAL A 227 21.77 -2.99 -0.43
CA VAL A 227 20.98 -4.19 -0.13
C VAL A 227 21.75 -5.40 -0.63
N ASP A 228 22.08 -6.31 0.27
CA ASP A 228 22.63 -7.63 -0.03
C ASP A 228 21.50 -8.67 0.03
N TRP A 229 21.33 -9.41 -1.07
CA TRP A 229 20.33 -10.48 -1.21
C TRP A 229 20.81 -11.82 -0.66
N ASN A 230 21.98 -11.85 0.00
CA ASN A 230 22.54 -13.00 0.69
C ASN A 230 22.67 -14.26 -0.20
N GLY A 231 23.05 -14.05 -1.47
CA GLY A 231 23.22 -15.10 -2.46
C GLY A 231 21.94 -15.52 -3.19
N VAL A 232 20.78 -14.91 -2.88
CA VAL A 232 19.54 -15.05 -3.66
C VAL A 232 19.61 -14.15 -4.89
N GLU A 233 19.11 -14.64 -6.04
CA GLU A 233 19.00 -13.85 -7.25
C GLU A 233 17.99 -12.70 -7.04
N PRO A 234 18.37 -11.44 -7.26
CA PRO A 234 17.46 -10.32 -7.07
C PRO A 234 16.25 -10.39 -8.00
N LEU A 235 15.08 -10.08 -7.45
CA LEU A 235 13.84 -10.03 -8.22
C LEU A 235 13.81 -8.76 -9.07
N LEU A 236 13.76 -8.94 -10.39
CA LEU A 236 13.67 -7.87 -11.40
C LEU A 236 12.21 -7.61 -11.80
#